data_AF-A0A1Y3MQ96-F1
#
_entry.id   AF-A0A1Y3MQ96-F1
#
_cell.length_a   1.000
_cell.length_b   1.000
_cell.length_c   1.000
_cell.angle_alpha   90.00
_cell.angle_beta   90.00
_cell.angle_gamma   90.00
#
_symmetry.space_group_name_H-M   'P 1'
#
loop_
_entity.id
_entity.type
_entity.pdbx_description
1 polymer ?
#
loop_
_entity_poly.entity_id
_entity_poly.type
_entity_poly.pdbx_seq_one_letter_code
_entity_poly.pdbx_strand_id
1 'polypeptide(L)'
;MSVKDRLNYIHSTSFVTDTGENVVDIVFLCEYESGEAFSKSPDEVEEVLWLTTEEILNHPNSSIYLKESINHAEALIRIHSS
;
A
#
# COMPACT_ATOMS: atom_id res chain seq x y z
N MET A 1 -3.66 5.07 -14.92
CA MET A 1 -3.20 5.81 -13.74
C MET A 1 -1.69 6.05 -13.79
N SER A 2 -1.23 7.25 -13.40
CA SER A 2 0.16 7.61 -13.14
C SER A 2 0.33 8.07 -11.69
N VAL A 3 1.55 7.95 -11.17
CA VAL A 3 1.99 8.47 -9.87
C VAL A 3 3.20 9.37 -10.07
N LYS A 4 3.44 10.31 -9.16
CA LYS A 4 4.61 11.18 -9.24
C LYS A 4 5.91 10.37 -9.10
N ASP A 5 6.97 10.83 -9.75
CA ASP A 5 8.30 10.17 -9.74
C ASP A 5 8.91 10.01 -8.34
N ARG A 6 8.56 10.92 -7.41
CA ARG A 6 9.09 10.87 -6.05
C ARG A 6 8.39 9.78 -5.24
N LEU A 7 9.11 8.68 -5.04
CA LEU A 7 8.76 7.63 -4.08
C LEU A 7 9.44 7.92 -2.73
N ASN A 8 8.68 7.84 -1.64
CA ASN A 8 9.22 7.96 -0.29
C ASN A 8 9.29 6.57 0.33
N TYR A 9 10.49 6.13 0.71
CA TYR A 9 10.64 4.91 1.49
C TYR A 9 9.92 5.06 2.84
N ILE A 10 9.14 4.06 3.21
CA ILE A 10 8.42 4.03 4.49
C ILE A 10 9.14 3.11 5.47
N HIS A 11 9.21 1.83 5.11
CA HIS A 11 9.82 0.77 5.92
C HIS A 11 10.04 -0.48 5.06
N SER A 12 10.72 -1.47 5.64
CA SER A 12 10.89 -2.79 5.07
C SER A 12 10.81 -3.86 6.15
N THR A 13 10.29 -5.02 5.81
CA THR A 13 10.19 -6.19 6.69
C THR A 13 10.62 -7.46 5.95
N SER A 14 10.74 -8.58 6.67
CA SER A 14 11.04 -9.88 6.07
C SER A 14 10.20 -10.97 6.72
N PHE A 15 9.74 -11.91 5.91
CA PHE A 15 8.96 -13.06 6.37
C PHE A 15 9.26 -14.31 5.54
N VAL A 16 8.82 -15.46 6.05
CA VAL A 16 8.88 -16.74 5.33
C VAL A 16 7.45 -17.10 4.91
N THR A 17 7.26 -17.43 3.64
CA THR A 17 5.95 -17.86 3.11
C THR A 17 5.53 -19.21 3.69
N ASP A 18 4.27 -19.58 3.46
CA ASP A 18 3.75 -20.91 3.76
C ASP A 18 4.44 -22.02 2.94
N THR A 19 5.00 -21.68 1.78
CA THR A 19 5.83 -22.55 0.93
C THR A 19 7.31 -22.61 1.36
N GLY A 20 7.72 -21.85 2.39
CA GLY A 20 9.09 -21.84 2.91
C GLY A 20 10.06 -20.88 2.22
N GLU A 21 9.55 -19.97 1.39
CA GLU A 21 10.35 -18.99 0.66
C GLU A 21 10.64 -17.76 1.53
N ASN A 22 11.88 -17.27 1.53
CA ASN A 22 12.26 -16.07 2.27
C ASN A 22 11.97 -14.84 1.42
N VAL A 23 11.18 -13.91 1.95
CA VAL A 23 10.75 -12.69 1.26
C VAL A 23 11.20 -11.46 2.03
N VAL A 24 11.72 -10.47 1.32
CA VAL A 24 11.92 -9.10 1.81
C VAL A 24 10.85 -8.22 1.17
N ASP A 25 10.03 -7.60 2.01
CA ASP A 25 8.99 -6.67 1.61
C ASP A 25 9.48 -5.23 1.82
N ILE A 26 9.39 -4.40 0.79
CA ILE A 26 9.90 -3.02 0.77
C ILE A 26 8.76 -2.10 0.34
N VAL A 27 8.35 -1.22 1.24
CA VAL A 27 7.15 -0.39 1.05
C VAL A 27 7.53 1.07 0.77
N PHE A 28 6.94 1.61 -0.30
CA PHE A 28 7.08 3.01 -0.71
C PHE A 28 5.74 3.73 -0.71
N LEU A 29 5.73 4.98 -0.27
CA LEU A 29 4.63 5.92 -0.45
C LEU A 29 4.82 6.69 -1.75
N CYS A 30 3.78 6.70 -2.58
CA CYS A 30 3.71 7.53 -3.78
C CYS A 30 2.50 8.47 -3.73
N GLU A 31 2.51 9.48 -4.59
CA GLU A 31 1.38 10.40 -4.74
C GLU A 31 0.71 10.15 -6.10
N TYR A 32 -0.61 10.01 -6.10
CA TYR A 32 -1.40 9.95 -7.32
C TYR A 32 -1.21 11.23 -8.15
N GLU A 33 -1.05 11.06 -9.46
CA GLU A 33 -0.89 12.18 -10.38
C GLU A 33 -2.09 12.31 -11.33
N SER A 34 -2.41 11.26 -12.09
CA SER A 34 -3.48 11.34 -13.10
C SER A 34 -4.02 9.99 -13.58
N GLY A 35 -5.14 10.03 -14.32
CA GLY A 35 -5.73 8.89 -15.01
C GLY A 35 -6.60 7.99 -14.13
N GLU A 36 -7.35 7.09 -14.77
CA GLU A 36 -8.28 6.21 -14.06
C GLU A 36 -7.59 4.94 -13.56
N ALA A 37 -8.01 4.48 -12.37
CA ALA A 37 -7.60 3.20 -11.80
C ALA A 37 -8.50 2.10 -12.37
N PHE A 38 -7.92 1.01 -12.85
CA PHE A 38 -8.66 -0.12 -13.41
C PHE A 38 -7.91 -1.43 -13.16
N SER A 39 -8.65 -2.53 -13.05
CA SER A 39 -8.06 -3.87 -12.94
C SER A 39 -7.44 -4.27 -14.27
N LYS A 40 -6.11 -4.33 -14.33
CA LYS A 40 -5.38 -4.66 -15.56
C LYS A 40 -5.49 -6.15 -15.94
N SER A 41 -5.65 -7.02 -14.93
CA SER A 41 -5.77 -8.47 -15.09
C SER A 41 -6.86 -8.97 -14.15
N PRO A 42 -8.11 -9.17 -14.62
CA PRO A 42 -9.21 -9.64 -13.79
C PRO A 42 -8.97 -11.02 -13.16
N ASP A 43 -8.10 -11.85 -13.78
CA ASP A 43 -7.72 -13.16 -13.25
C ASP A 43 -6.83 -13.06 -12.00
N GLU A 44 -6.19 -11.91 -11.77
CA GLU A 44 -5.31 -11.65 -10.62
C GLU A 44 -5.89 -10.60 -9.66
N VAL A 45 -6.56 -9.57 -10.19
CA VAL A 45 -7.10 -8.42 -9.46
C VAL A 45 -8.52 -8.17 -9.91
N GLU A 46 -9.48 -8.45 -9.04
CA GLU A 46 -10.91 -8.28 -9.32
C GLU A 46 -11.28 -6.80 -9.54
N GLU A 47 -10.90 -5.91 -8.60
CA GLU A 47 -11.26 -4.49 -8.62
C GLU A 47 -10.16 -3.61 -7.99
N VAL A 48 -10.14 -2.33 -8.35
CA VAL A 48 -9.30 -1.30 -7.71
C VAL A 48 -10.19 -0.27 -7.04
N LEU A 49 -10.07 -0.15 -5.72
CA LEU A 49 -10.89 0.75 -4.90
C LEU A 49 -10.03 1.85 -4.27
N TRP A 50 -10.56 3.06 -4.24
CA TRP A 50 -10.00 4.16 -3.46
C TRP A 50 -10.66 4.19 -2.09
N LEU A 51 -9.86 4.01 -1.04
CA LEU A 51 -10.32 3.98 0.34
C LEU A 51 -9.51 4.98 1.17
N THR A 52 -10.16 5.56 2.17
CA THR A 52 -9.50 6.35 3.21
C THR A 52 -8.67 5.48 4.14
N THR A 53 -7.73 6.10 4.85
CA THR A 53 -6.94 5.43 5.90
C THR A 53 -7.86 4.71 6.91
N GLU A 54 -8.93 5.36 7.37
CA GLU A 54 -9.86 4.80 8.35
C GLU A 54 -10.61 3.58 7.80
N GLU A 55 -11.09 3.65 6.55
CA GLU A 55 -11.76 2.53 5.89
C GLU A 55 -10.83 1.32 5.80
N ILE A 56 -9.57 1.49 5.39
CA ILE A 56 -8.61 0.38 5.28
C ILE A 56 -8.30 -0.24 6.65
N LEU A 57 -8.11 0.59 7.68
CA LEU A 57 -7.78 0.13 9.03
C LEU A 57 -8.93 -0.65 9.68
N ASN A 58 -10.18 -0.26 9.40
CA ASN A 58 -11.36 -0.90 9.95
C ASN A 58 -11.91 -2.04 9.06
N HIS A 59 -11.44 -2.19 7.83
CA HIS A 59 -11.92 -3.24 6.94
C HIS A 59 -11.54 -4.64 7.47
N PRO A 60 -12.49 -5.59 7.54
CA PRO A 60 -12.27 -6.92 8.10
C PRO A 60 -11.32 -7.78 7.26
N ASN A 61 -11.29 -7.57 5.94
CA ASN A 61 -10.43 -8.33 5.02
C ASN A 61 -9.04 -7.68 4.82
N SER A 62 -8.79 -6.50 5.38
CA SER A 62 -7.46 -5.89 5.30
C SER A 62 -6.49 -6.68 6.17
N SER A 63 -5.41 -7.14 5.57
CA SER A 63 -4.37 -7.90 6.27
C SER A 63 -3.66 -7.03 7.32
N ILE A 64 -3.07 -7.68 8.33
CA ILE A 64 -2.36 -6.99 9.42
C ILE A 64 -1.17 -6.18 8.85
N TYR A 65 -0.41 -6.74 7.92
CA TYR A 65 0.75 -6.08 7.30
C TYR A 65 0.35 -4.87 6.44
N LEU A 66 -0.81 -4.91 5.78
CA LEU A 66 -1.34 -3.74 5.07
C LEU A 66 -1.67 -2.62 6.06
N LYS A 67 -2.35 -2.95 7.18
CA LYS A 67 -2.69 -1.96 8.20
C LYS A 67 -1.46 -1.32 8.83
N GLU A 68 -0.41 -2.10 9.06
CA GLU A 68 0.89 -1.58 9.53
C GLU A 68 1.49 -0.59 8.52
N SER A 69 1.56 -0.98 7.24
CA SER A 69 2.07 -0.15 6.15
C SER A 69 1.31 1.18 6.03
N ILE A 70 -0.02 1.14 6.11
CA ILE A 70 -0.88 2.33 6.05
C ILE A 70 -0.65 3.25 7.26
N ASN A 71 -0.49 2.70 8.47
CA ASN A 71 -0.17 3.52 9.65
C ASN A 71 1.17 4.25 9.52
N HIS A 72 2.20 3.57 8.98
CA HIS A 72 3.48 4.22 8.71
C HIS A 72 3.38 5.30 7.63
N ALA A 73 2.65 5.03 6.53
CA ALA A 73 2.39 6.00 5.48
C ALA A 73 1.69 7.26 6.02
N GLU A 74 0.63 7.07 6.79
CA GLU A 74 -0.16 8.12 7.40
C GLU A 74 0.69 8.97 8.38
N ALA A 75 1.55 8.34 9.18
CA ALA A 75 2.49 9.06 10.04
C ALA A 75 3.47 9.92 9.23
N LEU A 76 3.99 9.39 8.11
CA LEU A 76 4.90 10.11 7.23
C LEU A 76 4.22 11.32 6.56
N ILE A 77 2.98 11.16 6.10
CA ILE A 77 2.18 12.24 5.48
C ILE A 77 1.98 13.38 6.48
N ARG A 78 1.61 13.09 7.73
CA ARG A 78 1.42 14.11 8.77
C ARG A 78 2.68 14.92 9.04
N ILE A 79 3.85 14.27 9.05
CA ILE A 79 5.14 14.96 9.24
C ILE A 79 5.41 15.95 8.11
N HIS A 80 5.12 15.58 6.86
CA HIS A 80 5.38 16.42 5.69
C HIS A 80 4.32 17.50 5.44
N SER A 81 3.19 17.43 6.14
CA SER A 81 2.09 18.41 6.03
C SER A 81 2.16 19.51 7.10
N SER A 82 3.15 19.45 7.99
CA SER A 82 3.43 20.43 9.06
C SER A 82 4.54 21.40 8.65
#